data_AF-A0A172WI16-F1
#
_entry.id   AF-A0A172WI16-F1
#
_cell.length_a   1.000
_cell.length_b   1.000
_cell.length_c   1.000
_cell.angle_alpha   90.00
_cell.angle_beta   90.00
_cell.angle_gamma   90.00
#
_symmetry.space_group_name_H-M   'P 1'
#
loop_
_entity.id
_entity.type
_entity.pdbx_description
1 polymer ?
#
loop_
_entity_poly.entity_id
_entity_poly.type
_entity_poly.pdbx_seq_one_letter_code
_entity_poly.pdbx_strand_id
1 'polypeptide(L)'
;MSVNASGMWLPEMAFSPKLVPLLEEHGARYTVLDDRCHLNVIYPYSPYHFYGIENSSIRVLFRNHTISDDFAFNNFRSEDEILMVREGDPERGSCHDSGRQRELDTILPPIPA
;
A
#
# COMPACT_ATOMS: atom_id res chain seq x y z
N MET A 1 -25.39 10.88 -5.73
CA MET A 1 -24.37 10.32 -6.63
C MET A 1 -24.65 8.84 -6.81
N SER A 2 -24.78 8.33 -8.03
CA SER A 2 -25.04 6.91 -8.31
C SER A 2 -23.75 6.20 -8.75
N VAL A 3 -22.76 6.18 -7.85
CA VAL A 3 -21.51 5.43 -8.05
C VAL A 3 -21.59 4.18 -7.18
N ASN A 4 -21.45 3.00 -7.78
CA ASN A 4 -21.35 1.74 -7.04
C ASN A 4 -19.89 1.52 -6.62
N ALA A 5 -19.50 2.13 -5.50
CA ALA A 5 -18.15 2.01 -4.97
C ALA A 5 -17.87 0.57 -4.55
N SER A 6 -16.82 -0.02 -5.11
CA SER A 6 -16.35 -1.38 -4.76
C SER A 6 -15.04 -1.37 -3.96
N GLY A 7 -14.50 -0.19 -3.67
CA GLY A 7 -13.24 0.00 -2.96
C GLY A 7 -13.42 0.81 -1.68
N MET A 8 -12.58 0.52 -0.69
CA MET A 8 -12.50 1.29 0.54
C MET A 8 -11.13 1.96 0.67
N TRP A 9 -11.12 3.27 0.88
CA TRP A 9 -9.93 4.01 1.30
C TRP A 9 -9.95 4.12 2.82
N LEU A 10 -9.06 3.41 3.51
CA LEU A 10 -8.98 3.48 4.96
C LEU A 10 -8.36 4.81 5.39
N PRO A 11 -8.85 5.46 6.46
CA PRO A 11 -8.21 6.65 7.01
C PRO A 11 -6.74 6.38 7.29
N GLU A 12 -5.86 7.25 6.79
CA GLU A 12 -4.40 7.10 6.86
C GLU A 12 -3.84 5.78 6.32
N MET A 13 -4.63 5.02 5.55
CA MET A 13 -4.32 3.64 5.16
C MET A 13 -3.95 2.75 6.35
N ALA A 14 -4.53 3.06 7.53
CA ALA A 14 -4.38 2.27 8.74
C ALA A 14 -5.17 0.97 8.59
N PHE A 15 -4.45 -0.14 8.48
CA PHE A 15 -5.02 -1.46 8.25
C PHE A 15 -4.87 -2.34 9.48
N SER A 16 -5.86 -3.21 9.70
CA SER A 16 -5.75 -4.32 10.64
C SER A 16 -6.54 -5.51 10.08
N PRO A 17 -6.05 -6.76 10.21
CA PRO A 17 -6.81 -7.93 9.78
C PRO A 17 -8.20 -8.04 10.40
N LYS A 18 -8.41 -7.43 11.58
CA LYS A 18 -9.72 -7.37 12.26
C LYS A 18 -10.77 -6.55 11.50
N LEU A 19 -10.35 -5.68 10.57
CA LEU A 19 -11.26 -4.88 9.74
C LEU A 19 -11.83 -5.66 8.55
N VAL A 20 -11.16 -6.75 8.15
CA VAL A 20 -11.52 -7.53 6.95
C VAL A 20 -12.99 -7.98 6.96
N PRO A 21 -13.54 -8.58 8.04
CA PRO A 21 -14.93 -9.01 8.04
C PRO A 21 -15.92 -7.84 7.84
N LEU A 22 -15.62 -6.67 8.42
CA LEU A 22 -16.46 -5.48 8.28
C LEU A 22 -16.44 -4.93 6.85
N LEU A 23 -15.26 -4.95 6.23
CA LEU A 23 -15.11 -4.51 4.85
C LEU A 23 -15.89 -5.43 3.90
N GLU A 24 -15.83 -6.75 4.10
CA GLU A 24 -16.59 -7.72 3.30
C GLU A 24 -18.10 -7.59 3.53
N GLU A 25 -18.55 -7.41 4.77
CA GLU A 25 -19.96 -7.18 5.12
C GLU A 25 -20.55 -5.97 4.38
N HIS A 26 -19.76 -4.92 4.21
CA HIS A 26 -20.17 -3.70 3.51
C HIS A 26 -19.86 -3.71 2.00
N GLY A 27 -19.49 -4.87 1.44
CA GLY A 27 -19.34 -5.05 -0.01
C GLY A 27 -18.06 -4.46 -0.59
N ALA A 28 -17.06 -4.13 0.24
CA ALA A 28 -15.75 -3.73 -0.24
C ALA A 28 -15.03 -4.94 -0.87
N ARG A 29 -14.50 -4.74 -2.08
CA ARG A 29 -13.75 -5.76 -2.83
C ARG A 29 -12.26 -5.50 -2.84
N TYR A 30 -11.85 -4.26 -2.60
CA TYR A 30 -10.45 -3.89 -2.52
C TYR A 30 -10.19 -2.73 -1.57
N THR A 31 -8.96 -2.61 -1.11
CA THR A 31 -8.44 -1.43 -0.41
C THR A 31 -7.07 -1.04 -0.94
N VAL A 32 -6.66 0.19 -0.64
CA VAL A 32 -5.34 0.74 -1.02
C VAL A 32 -4.54 0.95 0.25
N LEU A 33 -3.32 0.43 0.27
CA LEU A 33 -2.38 0.54 1.37
C LEU A 33 -1.06 1.20 0.93
N ASP A 34 -0.28 1.64 1.90
CA ASP A 34 1.07 2.17 1.69
C ASP A 34 2.12 1.06 1.75
N ASP A 35 2.95 0.95 0.71
CA ASP A 35 4.03 -0.03 0.65
C ASP A 35 5.03 0.14 1.80
N ARG A 36 5.40 1.37 2.15
CA ARG A 36 6.36 1.65 3.22
C ARG A 36 5.86 1.25 4.60
N CYS A 37 4.54 1.26 4.82
CA CYS A 37 3.97 0.91 6.13
C CYS A 37 3.67 -0.59 6.26
N HIS A 38 3.41 -1.29 5.14
CA HIS A 38 2.78 -2.62 5.12
C HIS A 38 3.57 -3.67 4.33
N LEU A 39 4.78 -3.36 3.85
CA LEU A 39 5.69 -4.32 3.22
C LEU A 39 7.06 -4.29 3.90
N ASN A 40 7.33 -5.30 4.73
CA ASN A 40 8.68 -5.50 5.25
C ASN A 40 9.44 -6.64 4.55
N VAL A 41 8.78 -7.63 3.93
CA VAL A 41 9.45 -8.87 3.47
C VAL A 41 8.86 -9.54 2.21
N ILE A 42 7.85 -8.96 1.54
CA ILE A 42 7.24 -9.66 0.38
C ILE A 42 8.14 -9.50 -0.85
N TYR A 43 8.80 -10.58 -1.26
CA TYR A 43 9.55 -10.66 -2.51
C TYR A 43 9.03 -11.82 -3.38
N PRO A 44 8.75 -11.60 -4.68
CA PRO A 44 8.88 -10.33 -5.41
C PRO A 44 7.75 -9.33 -5.07
N TYR A 45 8.11 -8.05 -4.88
CA TYR A 45 7.16 -6.94 -4.75
C TYR A 45 7.01 -6.19 -6.07
N SER A 46 5.80 -5.72 -6.35
CA SER A 46 5.51 -4.81 -7.44
C SER A 46 4.27 -3.98 -7.09
N PRO A 47 4.34 -2.63 -7.12
CA PRO A 47 3.16 -1.77 -6.89
C PRO A 47 2.07 -1.96 -7.96
N TYR A 48 2.37 -2.71 -9.03
CA TYR A 48 1.49 -2.90 -10.18
C TYR A 48 0.72 -4.23 -10.14
N HIS A 49 0.77 -4.96 -9.03
CA HIS A 49 0.06 -6.22 -8.85
C HIS A 49 -1.00 -6.14 -7.74
N PHE A 50 -1.97 -7.06 -7.81
CA PHE A 50 -2.91 -7.28 -6.72
C PHE A 50 -2.33 -8.25 -5.70
N TYR A 51 -2.59 -7.95 -4.43
CA TYR A 51 -2.22 -8.78 -3.30
C TYR A 51 -3.48 -9.34 -2.65
N GLY A 52 -3.39 -10.55 -2.10
CA GLY A 52 -4.45 -11.17 -1.33
C GLY A 52 -4.29 -10.91 0.17
N ILE A 53 -5.37 -11.08 0.92
CA ILE A 53 -5.31 -11.24 2.38
C ILE A 53 -5.71 -12.69 2.69
N GLU A 54 -4.99 -13.36 3.58
CA GLU A 54 -5.32 -14.72 4.02
C GLU A 54 -6.78 -14.85 4.43
N ASN A 55 -7.46 -15.86 3.90
CA ASN A 55 -8.87 -16.16 4.19
C ASN A 55 -9.85 -15.02 3.86
N SER A 56 -9.51 -14.13 2.93
CA SER A 56 -10.37 -13.04 2.49
C SER A 56 -10.52 -12.97 0.97
N SER A 57 -11.64 -12.43 0.54
CA SER A 57 -11.91 -12.05 -0.85
C SER A 57 -11.41 -10.64 -1.20
N ILE A 58 -10.99 -9.86 -0.21
CA ILE A 58 -10.50 -8.50 -0.40
C ILE A 58 -9.14 -8.52 -1.09
N ARG A 59 -9.01 -7.68 -2.12
CA ARG A 59 -7.73 -7.41 -2.79
C ARG A 59 -7.06 -6.17 -2.20
N VAL A 60 -5.74 -6.20 -2.13
CA VAL A 60 -4.92 -5.07 -1.71
C VAL A 60 -4.16 -4.54 -2.91
N LEU A 61 -4.19 -3.23 -3.08
CA LEU A 61 -3.31 -2.48 -3.97
C LEU A 61 -2.35 -1.66 -3.09
N PHE A 62 -1.07 -1.65 -3.44
CA PHE A 62 -0.12 -0.77 -2.79
C PHE A 62 0.07 0.49 -3.63
N ARG A 63 -0.08 1.67 -3.01
CA ARG A 63 0.33 2.91 -3.66
C ARG A 63 1.86 2.92 -3.78
N ASN A 64 2.36 3.50 -4.86
CA ASN A 64 3.77 3.87 -4.93
C ASN A 64 3.94 5.17 -4.15
N HIS A 65 4.49 5.07 -2.93
CA HIS A 65 4.63 6.21 -2.05
C HIS A 65 5.50 7.31 -2.66
N THR A 66 6.63 6.96 -3.28
CA THR A 66 7.56 7.93 -3.88
C THR A 66 6.88 8.75 -4.99
N ILE A 67 6.21 8.08 -5.94
CA ILE A 67 5.47 8.80 -7.00
C ILE A 67 4.38 9.69 -6.42
N SER A 68 3.68 9.20 -5.38
CA SER A 68 2.59 9.95 -4.74
C SER A 68 3.11 11.22 -4.07
N ASP A 69 4.21 11.14 -3.35
CA ASP A 69 4.83 12.28 -2.66
C ASP A 69 5.46 13.26 -3.66
N ASP A 70 6.17 12.75 -4.67
CA ASP A 70 6.77 13.59 -5.70
C ASP A 70 5.71 14.41 -6.43
N PHE A 71 4.57 13.79 -6.72
CA PHE A 71 3.42 14.47 -7.32
C PHE A 71 2.76 15.47 -6.38
N ALA A 72 2.47 15.07 -5.14
CA ALA A 72 1.72 15.89 -4.19
C ALA A 72 2.48 17.13 -3.73
N PHE A 73 3.81 17.02 -3.59
CA PHE A 73 4.66 18.08 -3.06
C PHE A 73 5.50 18.78 -4.13
N ASN A 74 5.27 18.47 -5.41
CA ASN A 74 5.99 19.03 -6.55
C ASN A 74 7.52 18.81 -6.45
N ASN A 75 7.93 17.62 -6.00
CA ASN A 75 9.33 17.22 -5.90
C ASN A 75 9.81 16.52 -7.17
N PHE A 76 9.10 16.66 -8.31
CA PHE A 76 9.59 16.16 -9.58
C PHE A 76 10.91 16.84 -9.91
N ARG A 77 11.99 16.11 -9.66
CA ARG A 77 13.34 16.45 -10.04
C ARG A 77 13.36 16.53 -11.58
N SER A 78 14.03 17.54 -12.12
CA SER A 78 14.26 17.59 -13.57
C SER A 78 15.02 16.33 -14.02
N GLU A 79 14.91 15.95 -15.29
CA GLU A 79 15.64 14.79 -15.84
C GLU A 79 17.15 14.84 -15.51
N ASP A 80 17.72 16.04 -15.44
CA ASP A 80 19.12 16.30 -15.08
C ASP A 80 19.45 15.96 -13.61
N GLU A 81 18.49 16.11 -12.70
CA GLU A 81 18.68 15.78 -11.29
C GLU A 81 18.54 14.27 -11.02
N ILE A 82 17.69 13.56 -11.78
CA ILE A 82 17.47 12.10 -11.64
C ILE A 82 18.77 11.31 -11.93
N LEU A 83 19.61 11.81 -12.83
CA LEU A 83 20.93 11.22 -13.15
C LEU A 83 21.96 11.34 -12.01
N MET A 84 21.75 12.22 -11.03
CA MET A 84 22.68 12.46 -9.92
C MET A 84 22.33 11.73 -8.62
N VAL A 85 21.14 11.10 -8.50
CA VAL A 85 20.64 10.49 -7.24
C VAL A 85 21.05 9.03 -7.04
N ARG A 86 22.07 8.52 -7.75
CA ARG A 86 22.49 7.12 -7.57
C ARG A 86 23.26 6.84 -6.27
N GLU A 87 23.57 7.85 -5.47
CA GLU A 87 24.16 7.64 -4.15
C GLU A 87 23.51 8.54 -3.10
N GLY A 88 22.73 7.91 -2.22
CA GLY A 88 22.35 8.46 -0.92
C GLY A 88 20.95 9.06 -0.88
N ASP A 89 20.03 8.33 -0.24
CA ASP A 89 18.80 8.93 0.28
C ASP A 89 18.63 8.52 1.75
N PRO A 90 18.90 9.43 2.70
CA PRO A 90 18.58 9.24 4.11
C PRO A 90 17.26 9.98 4.43
N GLU A 91 16.31 9.22 4.98
CA GLU A 91 15.32 9.59 6.01
C GLU A 91 14.11 8.66 5.86
N ARG A 92 14.21 7.48 6.48
CA ARG A 92 13.09 6.51 6.57
C ARG A 92 12.07 7.05 7.57
N GLY A 93 11.09 7.82 7.10
CA GLY A 93 9.90 8.12 7.89
C GLY A 93 9.22 6.82 8.31
N SER A 94 9.29 6.49 9.59
CA SER A 94 8.69 5.26 10.11
C SER A 94 7.24 5.55 10.51
N CYS A 95 6.28 4.82 9.95
CA CYS A 95 4.91 4.81 10.47
C CYS A 95 4.97 4.18 11.90
N HIS A 96 4.94 4.98 12.96
CA HIS A 96 5.01 4.45 14.33
C HIS A 96 3.71 3.74 14.69
N ASP A 97 3.69 2.41 14.69
CA ASP A 97 2.69 1.65 15.45
C ASP A 97 3.19 0.25 15.88
N SER A 98 2.92 -0.10 17.14
CA SER A 98 3.54 -1.23 17.88
C SER A 98 2.81 -2.57 17.66
N GLY A 99 1.86 -2.65 16.72
CA GLY A 99 1.09 -3.86 16.38
C GLY A 99 1.59 -4.63 15.14
N ARG A 100 2.60 -4.10 14.46
CA ARG A 100 2.99 -4.35 13.06
C ARG A 100 3.27 -5.78 12.61
N GLN A 101 3.77 -6.67 13.47
CA GLN A 101 4.30 -7.95 12.96
C GLN A 101 3.19 -8.87 12.42
N ARG A 102 2.00 -8.85 13.03
CA ARG A 102 0.90 -9.76 12.66
C ARG A 102 0.10 -9.34 11.43
N GLU A 103 0.17 -8.06 11.05
CA GLU A 103 -0.58 -7.52 9.91
C GLU A 103 0.10 -7.88 8.58
N LEU A 104 1.42 -7.96 8.61
CA LEU A 104 2.28 -8.29 7.47
C LEU A 104 2.18 -9.77 7.07
N ASP A 105 2.03 -10.66 8.05
CA ASP A 105 1.90 -12.11 7.81
C ASP A 105 0.58 -12.48 7.13
N THR A 106 -0.41 -11.58 7.13
CA THR A 106 -1.73 -11.84 6.54
C THR A 106 -1.79 -11.46 5.05
N ILE A 107 -0.88 -10.61 4.56
CA ILE A 107 -0.88 -10.20 3.15
C ILE A 107 -0.08 -11.21 2.33
N LEU A 108 -0.76 -11.83 1.37
CA LEU A 108 -0.20 -12.85 0.50
C LEU A 108 0.63 -12.22 -0.62
N PRO A 109 1.63 -12.95 -1.17
CA PRO A 109 2.42 -12.51 -2.31
C PRO A 109 1.55 -12.15 -3.54
N PRO A 110 2.11 -11.41 -4.51
CA PRO A 110 1.32 -10.90 -5.62
C PRO A 110 0.71 -12.04 -6.44
N ILE A 111 -0.53 -11.84 -6.86
CA ILE A 111 -1.22 -12.75 -7.78
C ILE A 111 -0.73 -12.41 -9.19
N PRO A 112 -0.08 -13.35 -9.93
CA PRO A 112 0.37 -13.09 -11.29
C PRO A 112 -0.82 -12.78 -12.21
N ALA A 113 -0.60 -11.84 -13.13
CA ALA A 113 -1.59 -11.40 -14.12
C ALA A 113 -1.92 -12.46 -15.17
#